data_AF-A0A3D5ZLF6-F1
#
_entry.id   AF-A0A3D5ZLF6-F1
#
_cell.length_a   1.000
_cell.length_b   1.000
_cell.length_c   1.000
_cell.angle_alpha   90.00
_cell.angle_beta   90.00
_cell.angle_gamma   90.00
#
_symmetry.space_group_name_H-M   'P 1'
#
loop_
_entity.id
_entity.type
_entity.pdbx_description
1 polymer ?
#
loop_
_entity_poly.entity_id
_entity_poly.type
_entity_poly.pdbx_seq_one_letter_code
_entity_poly.pdbx_strand_id
1 'polypeptide(L)'
;MTNKNQHLSQKILKKYEKTFVFCLTTAYRSGKINLNLKEVSHLCAFLRHLGNIREVNMPLVFAPTNTNLTIIKILADDKLKKHLESLGILVDGQIVVLSASGGSVVVKIKDGRIALDGDLSSKIFVKAA
;
A
#
# COMPACT_ATOMS: atom_id res chain seq x y z
N MET A 1 39.12 -2.82 9.55
CA MET A 1 38.48 -3.71 8.55
C MET A 1 37.10 -4.13 9.05
N THR A 2 36.12 -3.21 9.09
CA THR A 2 34.85 -3.43 9.80
C THR A 2 33.75 -2.55 9.19
N ASN A 3 33.42 -2.73 7.90
CA ASN A 3 32.32 -1.95 7.30
C ASN A 3 31.63 -2.63 6.11
N LYS A 4 31.29 -3.92 6.24
CA LYS A 4 30.37 -4.60 5.30
C LYS A 4 29.27 -5.40 6.02
N ASN A 5 29.53 -5.94 7.21
CA ASN A 5 28.56 -6.77 7.96
C ASN A 5 27.41 -5.97 8.60
N GLN A 6 27.61 -4.68 8.92
CA GLN A 6 26.53 -3.85 9.49
C GLN A 6 25.48 -3.44 8.43
N HIS A 7 25.90 -3.26 7.17
CA HIS A 7 25.01 -2.86 6.08
C HIS A 7 24.13 -4.02 5.57
N LEU A 8 24.60 -5.27 5.67
CA LEU A 8 23.80 -6.46 5.37
C LEU A 8 22.71 -6.68 6.43
N SER A 9 23.05 -6.50 7.71
CA SER A 9 22.14 -6.75 8.83
C SER A 9 20.91 -5.83 8.80
N GLN A 10 21.08 -4.55 8.47
CA GLN A 10 19.94 -3.64 8.29
C GLN A 10 19.10 -3.96 7.05
N LYS A 11 19.70 -4.47 5.98
CA LYS A 11 18.98 -4.88 4.76
C LYS A 11 18.14 -6.13 5.01
N ILE A 12 18.65 -7.06 5.80
CA ILE A 12 17.97 -8.28 6.22
C ILE A 12 16.84 -7.92 7.20
N LEU A 13 17.09 -7.09 8.22
CA LEU A 13 16.05 -6.63 9.15
C LEU A 13 14.91 -5.88 8.44
N LYS A 14 15.22 -4.96 7.51
CA LYS A 14 14.19 -4.29 6.68
C LYS A 14 13.43 -5.27 5.77
N LYS A 15 14.06 -6.35 5.31
CA LYS A 15 13.40 -7.40 4.54
C LYS A 15 12.46 -8.23 5.42
N TYR A 16 12.91 -8.61 6.62
CA TYR A 16 12.12 -9.36 7.59
C TYR A 16 10.96 -8.53 8.16
N GLU A 17 11.12 -7.23 8.45
CA GLU A 17 10.01 -6.36 8.86
C GLU A 17 8.95 -6.22 7.77
N LYS A 18 9.35 -6.05 6.50
CA LYS A 18 8.39 -6.00 5.37
C LYS A 18 7.62 -7.32 5.23
N THR A 19 8.31 -8.46 5.40
CA THR A 19 7.66 -9.78 5.42
C THR A 19 6.77 -9.96 6.64
N PHE A 20 7.13 -9.40 7.80
CA PHE A 20 6.36 -9.50 9.05
C PHE A 20 5.07 -8.67 8.99
N VAL A 21 5.14 -7.43 8.48
CA VAL A 21 3.96 -6.59 8.22
C VAL A 21 3.03 -7.27 7.21
N PHE A 22 3.58 -7.83 6.13
CA PHE A 22 2.81 -8.59 5.14
C PHE A 22 2.09 -9.79 5.78
N CYS A 23 2.77 -10.54 6.65
CA CYS A 23 2.21 -11.69 7.35
C CYS A 23 1.07 -11.28 8.31
N LEU A 24 1.25 -10.22 9.10
CA LEU A 24 0.22 -9.66 9.98
C LEU A 24 -1.01 -9.18 9.21
N THR A 25 -0.83 -8.46 8.09
CA THR A 25 -1.96 -8.04 7.24
C THR A 25 -2.66 -9.21 6.55
N THR A 26 -1.94 -10.27 6.19
CA THR A 26 -2.51 -11.47 5.56
C THR A 26 -3.26 -12.33 6.59
N ALA A 27 -2.74 -12.45 7.81
CA ALA A 27 -3.38 -13.14 8.93
C ALA A 27 -4.70 -12.47 9.36
N TYR A 28 -4.75 -11.14 9.34
CA TYR A 28 -5.96 -10.37 9.59
C TYR A 28 -7.08 -10.69 8.59
N ARG A 29 -6.75 -10.79 7.29
CA ARG A 29 -7.72 -11.09 6.22
C ARG A 29 -8.15 -12.56 6.18
N SER A 30 -7.35 -13.45 6.76
CA SER A 30 -7.64 -14.90 6.84
C SER A 30 -8.73 -15.25 7.86
N GLY A 31 -9.31 -14.26 8.56
CA GLY A 31 -10.36 -14.47 9.57
C GLY A 31 -9.90 -15.24 10.83
N LYS A 32 -8.59 -15.49 10.98
CA LYS A 32 -8.02 -16.23 12.11
C LYS A 32 -7.85 -15.38 13.38
N ILE A 33 -8.00 -14.07 13.28
CA ILE A 33 -7.90 -13.10 14.38
C ILE A 33 -8.95 -12.01 14.21
N ASN A 34 -9.84 -11.85 15.20
CA ASN A 34 -10.80 -10.75 15.27
C ASN A 34 -10.15 -9.56 16.00
N LEU A 35 -9.17 -8.93 15.34
CA LEU A 35 -8.65 -7.64 15.81
C LEU A 35 -9.47 -6.54 15.13
N ASN A 36 -9.55 -5.35 15.74
CA ASN A 36 -10.17 -4.19 15.09
C ASN A 36 -9.18 -3.58 14.06
N LEU A 37 -9.67 -3.00 12.95
CA LEU A 37 -8.81 -2.31 11.95
C LEU A 37 -7.90 -1.23 12.61
N LYS A 38 -8.33 -0.69 13.75
CA LYS A 38 -7.56 0.26 14.59
C LYS A 38 -6.35 -0.35 15.30
N GLU A 39 -6.37 -1.64 15.65
CA GLU A 39 -5.23 -2.28 16.33
C GLU A 39 -4.10 -2.64 15.36
N VAL A 40 -4.43 -3.04 14.13
CA VAL A 40 -3.43 -3.33 13.09
C VAL A 40 -2.70 -2.06 12.66
N SER A 41 -3.41 -0.93 12.64
CA SER A 41 -2.82 0.39 12.37
C SER A 41 -1.93 0.88 13.51
N HIS A 42 -2.28 0.59 14.78
CA HIS A 42 -1.42 0.81 15.94
C HIS A 42 -0.16 -0.05 15.91
N LEU A 43 -0.25 -1.32 15.52
CA LEU A 43 0.91 -2.21 15.36
C LEU A 43 1.85 -1.72 14.23
N CYS A 44 1.30 -1.21 13.12
CA CYS A 44 2.08 -0.56 12.07
C CYS A 44 2.66 0.80 12.50
N ALA A 45 2.00 1.54 13.40
CA ALA A 45 2.54 2.76 14.00
C ALA A 45 3.67 2.45 15.01
N PHE A 46 3.55 1.36 15.75
CA PHE A 46 4.55 0.89 16.70
C PHE A 46 5.81 0.37 15.99
N LEU A 47 5.65 -0.40 14.91
CA LEU A 47 6.77 -0.82 14.05
C LEU A 47 7.45 0.39 13.37
N ARG A 48 6.70 1.45 13.01
CA ARG A 48 7.26 2.72 12.54
C ARG A 48 8.17 3.42 13.57
N HIS A 49 8.00 3.17 14.86
CA HIS A 49 8.83 3.75 15.92
C HIS A 49 10.13 2.98 16.15
N LEU A 50 10.17 1.69 15.82
CA LEU A 50 11.32 0.80 16.07
C LEU A 50 12.34 0.75 14.93
N GLY A 51 11.97 1.14 13.71
CA GLY A 51 12.85 1.04 12.55
C GLY A 51 12.58 2.14 11.54
N ASN A 52 13.66 2.79 11.08
CA ASN A 52 13.66 3.86 10.09
C ASN A 52 13.21 3.36 8.68
N ILE A 53 11.92 3.02 8.57
CA ILE A 53 11.20 2.63 7.34
C ILE A 53 10.29 3.81 7.00
N ARG A 54 10.84 4.81 6.32
CA ARG A 54 10.11 6.05 6.03
C ARG A 54 9.07 5.91 4.91
N GLU A 55 9.07 4.81 4.14
CA GLU A 55 8.09 4.61 3.07
C GLU A 55 7.66 3.14 2.98
N VAL A 56 6.40 2.87 3.37
CA VAL A 56 5.72 1.60 3.16
C VAL A 56 4.77 1.80 1.99
N ASN A 57 5.20 1.39 0.80
CA ASN A 57 4.36 1.42 -0.40
C ASN A 57 3.42 0.22 -0.33
N MET A 58 2.13 0.48 -0.23
CA MET A 58 1.09 -0.57 -0.18
C MET A 58 0.35 -0.65 -1.50
N PRO A 59 -0.11 -1.84 -1.93
CA PRO A 59 -1.01 -1.96 -3.06
C PRO A 59 -2.34 -1.28 -2.77
N LEU A 60 -3.02 -0.77 -3.80
CA LEU A 60 -4.30 -0.08 -3.66
C LEU A 60 -5.39 -0.98 -3.04
N VAL A 61 -5.33 -2.30 -3.25
CA VAL A 61 -6.26 -3.28 -2.65
C VAL A 61 -6.21 -3.28 -1.11
N PHE A 62 -5.07 -2.90 -0.52
CA PHE A 62 -4.86 -2.86 0.92
C PHE A 62 -4.95 -1.44 1.50
N ALA A 63 -5.27 -0.47 0.67
CA ALA A 63 -5.39 0.91 1.08
C ALA A 63 -6.57 1.12 2.05
N PRO A 64 -6.40 1.94 3.10
CA PRO A 64 -7.51 2.32 3.97
C PRO A 64 -8.51 3.19 3.21
N THR A 65 -9.79 2.96 3.45
CA THR A 65 -10.88 3.78 2.89
C THR A 65 -10.93 5.16 3.58
N ASN A 66 -11.56 6.13 2.91
CA ASN A 66 -11.70 7.53 3.33
C ASN A 66 -10.39 8.24 3.72
N THR A 67 -9.26 7.78 3.20
CA THR A 67 -7.95 8.40 3.44
C THR A 67 -7.39 8.98 2.14
N ASN A 68 -6.72 10.13 2.23
CA ASN A 68 -5.96 10.68 1.11
C ASN A 68 -4.67 9.89 0.93
N LEU A 69 -4.47 9.39 -0.29
CA LEU A 69 -3.34 8.57 -0.65
C LEU A 69 -2.70 9.12 -1.92
N THR A 70 -1.41 8.89 -2.06
CA THR A 70 -0.63 9.31 -3.22
C THR A 70 -0.14 8.09 -3.97
N ILE A 71 -0.36 8.06 -5.28
CA ILE A 71 0.13 6.99 -6.16
C ILE A 71 1.63 7.15 -6.33
N ILE A 72 2.40 6.10 -6.06
CA ILE A 72 3.87 6.13 -6.18
C ILE A 72 4.32 5.39 -7.42
N LYS A 73 3.60 4.32 -7.79
CA LYS A 73 4.00 3.47 -8.90
C LYS A 73 2.81 2.72 -9.47
N ILE A 74 2.81 2.54 -10.79
CA ILE A 74 1.83 1.74 -11.52
C ILE A 74 2.58 0.65 -12.29
N LEU A 75 2.37 -0.61 -11.92
CA LEU A 75 2.91 -1.80 -12.60
C LEU A 75 1.95 -2.30 -13.69
N ALA A 76 1.70 -1.47 -14.70
CA ALA A 76 0.87 -1.83 -15.85
C ALA A 76 1.61 -1.60 -17.18
N ASP A 77 1.11 -2.20 -18.25
CA ASP A 77 1.62 -1.98 -19.61
C ASP A 77 1.47 -0.52 -20.04
N ASP A 78 2.31 -0.06 -20.96
CA ASP A 78 2.31 1.36 -21.37
C ASP A 78 0.96 1.80 -21.98
N LYS A 79 0.26 0.90 -22.66
CA LYS A 79 -1.11 1.14 -23.15
C LYS A 79 -2.09 1.40 -22.00
N LEU A 80 -2.03 0.58 -20.95
CA LEU A 80 -2.91 0.71 -19.79
C LEU A 80 -2.55 1.93 -18.93
N LYS A 81 -1.26 2.23 -18.77
CA LYS A 81 -0.81 3.46 -18.10
C LYS A 81 -1.38 4.71 -18.75
N LYS A 82 -1.29 4.84 -20.08
CA LYS A 82 -1.88 5.97 -20.81
C LYS A 82 -3.39 6.06 -20.63
N HIS A 83 -4.07 4.92 -20.59
CA HIS A 83 -5.50 4.88 -20.33
C HIS A 83 -5.83 5.36 -18.90
N LEU A 84 -5.08 4.90 -17.89
CA LEU A 84 -5.19 5.32 -16.50
C LEU A 84 -4.88 6.82 -16.32
N GLU A 85 -3.87 7.34 -17.03
CA GLU A 85 -3.54 8.77 -17.03
C GLU A 85 -4.69 9.61 -17.61
N SER A 86 -5.32 9.15 -18.70
CA SER A 86 -6.49 9.80 -19.27
C SER A 86 -7.69 9.81 -18.31
N LEU A 87 -7.75 8.86 -17.39
CA LEU A 87 -8.75 8.78 -16.33
C LEU A 87 -8.37 9.61 -15.08
N GLY A 88 -7.15 10.15 -15.01
CA GLY A 88 -6.64 10.93 -13.88
C GLY A 88 -5.89 10.10 -12.82
N ILE A 89 -5.59 8.83 -13.09
CA ILE A 89 -4.72 7.99 -12.27
C ILE A 89 -3.29 8.16 -12.78
N LEU A 90 -2.62 9.21 -12.29
CA LEU A 90 -1.22 9.50 -12.59
C LEU A 90 -0.30 9.15 -11.42
N VAL A 91 0.98 8.91 -11.72
CA VAL A 91 2.03 8.83 -10.69
C VAL A 91 2.14 10.17 -9.97
N ASP A 92 2.30 10.15 -8.65
CA ASP A 92 2.21 11.30 -7.73
C ASP A 92 0.82 11.97 -7.66
N GLY A 93 -0.20 11.36 -8.27
CA GLY A 93 -1.58 11.78 -8.16
C GLY A 93 -2.15 11.51 -6.76
N GLN A 94 -2.90 12.47 -6.23
CA GLN A 94 -3.70 12.31 -5.01
C GLN A 94 -5.04 11.67 -5.33
N ILE A 95 -5.38 10.63 -4.58
CA ILE A 95 -6.64 9.89 -4.69
C ILE A 95 -7.21 9.61 -3.30
N VAL A 96 -8.51 9.36 -3.24
CA VAL A 96 -9.19 8.95 -2.00
C VAL A 96 -9.91 7.64 -2.25
N VAL A 97 -9.62 6.60 -1.47
CA VAL A 97 -10.33 5.33 -1.60
C VAL A 97 -11.69 5.48 -0.93
N LEU A 98 -12.79 5.32 -1.66
CA LEU A 98 -14.14 5.37 -1.08
C LEU A 98 -14.52 4.02 -0.47
N SER A 99 -14.28 2.94 -1.19
CA SER A 99 -14.64 1.58 -0.77
C SER A 99 -13.76 0.53 -1.44
N ALA A 100 -13.44 -0.55 -0.73
CA ALA A 100 -12.78 -1.72 -1.28
C ALA A 100 -13.57 -2.97 -0.86
N SER A 101 -14.03 -3.78 -1.83
CA SER A 101 -14.82 -4.98 -1.56
C SER A 101 -14.57 -6.04 -2.64
N GLY A 102 -14.38 -7.30 -2.22
CA GLY A 102 -14.26 -8.43 -3.15
C GLY A 102 -13.11 -8.35 -4.15
N GLY A 103 -12.11 -7.48 -3.93
CA GLY A 103 -11.02 -7.23 -4.87
C GLY A 103 -11.19 -5.93 -5.67
N SER A 104 -12.41 -5.48 -5.92
CA SER A 104 -12.67 -4.20 -6.57
C SER A 104 -12.48 -3.02 -5.61
N VAL A 105 -11.91 -1.93 -6.11
CA VAL A 105 -11.65 -0.71 -5.34
C VAL A 105 -12.25 0.50 -6.05
N VAL A 106 -13.04 1.29 -5.32
CA VAL A 106 -13.59 2.55 -5.83
C VAL A 106 -12.75 3.69 -5.28
N VAL A 107 -12.15 4.45 -6.19
CA VAL A 107 -11.34 5.63 -5.88
C VAL A 107 -12.02 6.89 -6.37
N LYS A 108 -11.90 7.96 -5.58
CA LYS A 108 -12.27 9.32 -5.95
C LYS A 108 -11.00 10.05 -6.38
N ILE A 109 -11.08 10.66 -7.56
CA ILE A 109 -10.00 11.43 -8.17
C ILE A 109 -10.61 12.76 -8.57
N LYS A 110 -10.20 13.85 -7.91
CA LYS A 110 -10.86 15.16 -8.03
C LYS A 110 -12.38 14.98 -7.78
N ASP A 111 -13.22 15.27 -8.78
CA ASP A 111 -14.68 15.06 -8.73
C ASP A 111 -15.15 13.76 -9.40
N GLY A 112 -14.25 13.01 -10.01
CA GLY A 112 -14.53 11.72 -10.63
C GLY A 112 -14.51 10.56 -9.64
N ARG A 113 -15.32 9.54 -9.91
CA ARG A 113 -15.28 8.24 -9.20
C ARG A 113 -14.94 7.15 -10.20
N ILE A 114 -13.95 6.34 -9.88
CA ILE A 114 -13.45 5.29 -10.75
C ILE A 114 -13.43 3.98 -9.98
N ALA A 115 -14.07 2.96 -10.54
CA ALA A 115 -13.96 1.60 -10.05
C ALA A 115 -12.78 0.92 -10.76
N LEU A 116 -11.88 0.34 -9.97
CA LEU A 116 -10.75 -0.44 -10.43
C LEU A 116 -10.97 -1.90 -10.04
N ASP A 117 -10.63 -2.79 -10.96
CA ASP A 117 -10.67 -4.22 -10.71
C ASP A 117 -9.53 -4.65 -9.76
N GLY A 118 -9.61 -5.85 -9.19
CA GLY A 118 -8.61 -6.37 -8.26
C GLY A 118 -7.25 -6.57 -8.90
N ASP A 119 -7.21 -6.98 -10.17
CA ASP A 119 -5.96 -7.15 -10.91
C ASP A 119 -5.23 -5.82 -11.12
N LEU A 120 -5.95 -4.75 -11.48
CA LEU A 120 -5.37 -3.41 -11.65
C LEU A 120 -5.00 -2.80 -10.30
N SER A 121 -5.88 -2.93 -9.31
CA SER A 121 -5.65 -2.40 -7.96
C SER A 121 -4.42 -3.05 -7.30
N SER A 122 -4.12 -4.31 -7.61
CA SER A 122 -2.92 -5.00 -7.10
C SER A 122 -1.62 -4.49 -7.72
N LYS A 123 -1.70 -3.89 -8.92
CA LYS A 123 -0.56 -3.35 -9.67
C LYS A 123 -0.25 -1.89 -9.33
N ILE A 124 -1.17 -1.19 -8.66
CA ILE A 124 -1.02 0.21 -8.29
C ILE A 124 -0.55 0.30 -6.84
N PHE A 125 0.55 1.01 -6.61
CA PHE A 125 1.14 1.24 -5.30
C PHE A 125 0.89 2.66 -4.84
N VAL A 126 0.48 2.78 -3.57
CA VAL A 126 0.15 4.04 -2.92
C VAL A 126 0.87 4.18 -1.58
N LYS A 127 1.02 5.43 -1.12
CA LYS A 127 1.37 5.77 0.25
C LYS A 127 0.30 6.66 0.87
N ALA A 128 0.25 6.68 2.19
CA ALA A 128 -0.37 7.78 2.90
C ALA A 128 0.33 9.09 2.52
N ALA A 129 -0.47 10.10 2.16
CA ALA A 129 0.01 11.45 1.91
C ALA A 129 0.48 12.11 3.23
#